data_AF-A0A497NN02-F1
#
_entry.id   AF-A0A497NN02-F1
#
_cell.length_a   1.000
_cell.length_b   1.000
_cell.length_c   1.000
_cell.angle_alpha   90.00
_cell.angle_beta   90.00
_cell.angle_gamma   90.00
#
_symmetry.space_group_name_H-M   'P 1'
#
loop_
_entity.id
_entity.type
_entity.pdbx_description
1 polymer ?
#
loop_
_entity_poly.entity_id
_entity_poly.type
_entity_poly.pdbx_seq_one_letter_code
_entity_poly.pdbx_strand_id
1 'polypeptide(L)'
;MSQQLTEIMSRAVPEVEVKSAVIASPWSTRFFIYVEPNHSDYWLWFKRGHPRWRRIALKYEVVTTDAACPEFGSYENLVSWLLDVLNLSQGERNLLRFCVRF
;
A
#
# COMPACT_ATOMS: atom_id res chain seq x y z
N MET A 1 -12.81 -7.76 -4.22
CA MET A 1 -12.03 -7.53 -2.98
C MET A 1 -10.80 -8.41 -3.05
N SER A 2 -9.59 -7.83 -3.02
CA SER A 2 -8.35 -8.59 -3.13
C SER A 2 -7.99 -9.16 -1.75
N GLN A 3 -8.37 -10.41 -1.47
CA GLN A 3 -8.03 -11.10 -0.22
C GLN A 3 -6.51 -11.09 0.04
N GLN A 4 -5.72 -11.13 -1.02
CA GLN A 4 -4.25 -11.09 -0.94
C GLN A 4 -3.71 -9.74 -0.47
N LEU A 5 -4.30 -8.62 -0.89
CA LEU A 5 -3.86 -7.31 -0.42
C LEU A 5 -4.13 -7.20 1.09
N THR A 6 -5.29 -7.65 1.56
CA THR A 6 -5.60 -7.72 3.00
C THR A 6 -4.54 -8.52 3.77
N GLU A 7 -4.16 -9.70 3.28
CA GLU A 7 -3.14 -10.56 3.92
C GLU A 7 -1.75 -9.92 3.93
N ILE A 8 -1.37 -9.22 2.85
CA ILE A 8 -0.09 -8.51 2.77
C ILE A 8 -0.07 -7.34 3.75
N MET A 9 -1.14 -6.56 3.79
CA MET A 9 -1.25 -5.41 4.69
C MET A 9 -1.29 -5.85 6.15
N SER A 10 -1.97 -6.96 6.47
CA SER A 10 -1.98 -7.57 7.81
C SER A 10 -0.58 -8.01 8.26
N ARG A 11 0.19 -8.66 7.38
CA ARG A 11 1.58 -9.06 7.68
C ARG A 11 2.55 -7.89 7.78
N ALA A 12 2.30 -6.81 7.04
CA ALA A 12 3.16 -5.64 7.03
C ALA A 12 3.13 -4.84 8.34
N VAL A 13 2.04 -4.93 9.11
CA VAL A 13 1.82 -4.20 10.37
C VAL A 13 1.11 -5.13 11.36
N PRO A 14 1.84 -6.06 12.00
CA PRO A 14 1.25 -7.06 12.89
C PRO A 14 0.60 -6.48 14.15
N GLU A 15 0.88 -5.21 14.49
CA GLU A 15 0.33 -4.51 15.65
C GLU A 15 -1.13 -4.06 15.46
N VAL A 16 -1.63 -4.05 14.22
CA VAL A 16 -2.95 -3.49 13.89
C VAL A 16 -3.82 -4.56 13.21
N GLU A 17 -5.07 -4.70 13.65
CA GLU A 17 -6.04 -5.57 12.98
C GLU A 17 -6.36 -5.02 11.57
N VAL A 18 -6.23 -5.87 10.55
CA VAL A 18 -6.61 -5.55 9.17
C VAL A 18 -7.75 -6.48 8.74
N LYS A 19 -8.95 -5.92 8.59
CA LYS A 19 -10.13 -6.65 8.10
C LYS A 19 -10.24 -6.64 6.59
N SER A 20 -9.91 -5.51 5.98
CA SER A 20 -9.93 -5.35 4.53
C SER A 20 -8.85 -4.37 4.10
N ALA A 21 -8.25 -4.62 2.94
CA ALA A 21 -7.43 -3.64 2.25
C ALA A 21 -7.78 -3.63 0.76
N VAL A 22 -7.95 -2.43 0.20
CA VAL A 22 -8.30 -2.22 -1.21
C VAL A 22 -7.50 -1.08 -1.79
N ILE A 23 -7.15 -1.18 -3.08
CA ILE A 23 -6.65 -0.01 -3.80
C ILE A 23 -7.86 0.82 -4.18
N ALA A 24 -7.93 2.02 -3.63
CA ALA A 24 -8.94 3.01 -3.88
C ALA A 24 -8.40 4.05 -4.88
N SER A 25 -9.29 4.54 -5.73
CA SER A 25 -8.98 5.64 -6.64
C SER A 25 -10.20 6.52 -6.88
N PRO A 26 -10.58 7.37 -5.90
CA PRO A 26 -11.71 8.27 -6.08
C PRO A 26 -11.44 9.18 -7.27
N TRP A 27 -12.37 9.17 -8.23
CA TRP A 27 -12.31 9.94 -9.48
C TRP A 27 -11.12 9.63 -10.40
N SER A 28 -10.47 8.46 -10.25
CA SER A 28 -9.39 8.00 -11.15
C SER A 28 -8.17 8.93 -11.25
N THR A 29 -7.98 9.86 -10.30
CA THR A 29 -6.87 10.83 -10.32
C THR A 29 -5.72 10.46 -9.39
N ARG A 30 -6.00 9.67 -8.34
CA ARG A 30 -5.02 9.28 -7.34
C ARG A 30 -5.32 7.89 -6.81
N PHE A 31 -4.29 7.08 -6.67
CA PHE A 31 -4.34 5.72 -6.17
C PHE A 31 -3.75 5.67 -4.76
N PHE A 32 -4.46 5.02 -3.83
CA PHE A 32 -3.98 4.74 -2.47
C PHE A 32 -4.53 3.41 -1.96
N ILE A 33 -3.94 2.85 -0.90
CA ILE A 33 -4.49 1.66 -0.24
C ILE A 33 -5.33 2.10 0.95
N TYR A 34 -6.64 1.87 0.86
CA TYR A 34 -7.56 2.03 1.97
C TYR A 34 -7.55 0.76 2.83
N VAL A 35 -7.59 0.92 4.15
CA VAL A 35 -7.46 -0.18 5.11
C VAL A 35 -8.53 -0.02 6.19
N GLU A 36 -9.27 -1.09 6.45
CA GLU A 36 -10.28 -1.17 7.51
C GLU A 36 -9.80 -2.08 8.66
N PRO A 37 -10.24 -1.81 9.91
CA PRO A 37 -11.24 -0.81 10.28
C PRO A 37 -10.67 0.59 10.51
N ASN A 38 -9.38 0.75 10.77
CA ASN A 38 -8.78 2.04 11.13
C ASN A 38 -7.65 2.42 10.17
N HIS A 39 -8.02 3.14 9.10
CA HIS A 39 -7.09 3.57 8.07
C HIS A 39 -5.94 4.42 8.62
N SER A 40 -6.25 5.44 9.43
CA SER A 40 -5.24 6.38 9.93
C SER A 40 -4.26 5.72 10.89
N ASP A 41 -4.75 4.88 11.80
CA ASP A 41 -3.90 4.18 12.77
C ASP A 41 -3.01 3.14 12.07
N TYR A 42 -3.56 2.38 11.11
CA TYR A 42 -2.77 1.45 10.31
C TYR A 42 -1.57 2.15 9.66
N TRP A 43 -1.81 3.28 9.00
CA TRP A 43 -0.74 4.01 8.33
C TRP A 43 0.26 4.65 9.28
N LEU A 44 -0.16 5.05 10.48
CA LEU A 44 0.75 5.50 11.52
C LEU A 44 1.74 4.39 11.90
N TRP A 45 1.24 3.19 12.19
CA TRP A 45 2.08 2.03 12.53
C TRP A 45 2.94 1.56 11.36
N PHE A 46 2.40 1.53 10.15
CA PHE A 46 3.16 1.24 8.94
C PHE A 46 4.37 2.16 8.79
N LYS A 47 4.17 3.48 8.95
CA LYS A 47 5.25 4.47 8.80
C LYS A 47 6.34 4.29 9.87
N ARG A 48 5.98 3.81 11.07
CA ARG A 48 6.93 3.47 12.15
C ARG A 48 7.72 2.20 11.84
N GLY A 49 7.05 1.14 11.38
CA GLY A 49 7.66 -0.15 11.06
C GLY A 49 8.53 -0.13 9.79
N HIS A 50 8.26 0.80 8.87
CA HIS A 50 8.94 0.88 7.57
C HIS A 50 9.65 2.22 7.34
N PRO A 51 10.75 2.57 8.06
CA PRO A 51 11.35 3.92 8.04
C PRO A 51 11.76 4.47 6.65
N ARG A 52 11.97 3.58 5.67
CA ARG A 52 12.35 3.96 4.29
C ARG A 52 11.14 4.24 3.38
N TRP A 53 9.90 4.07 3.86
CA TRP A 53 8.68 4.17 3.07
C TRP A 53 8.63 5.47 2.24
N ARG A 54 8.98 6.60 2.85
CA ARG A 54 8.89 7.93 2.23
C ARG A 54 9.94 8.10 1.13
N ARG A 55 11.18 7.68 1.39
CA ARG A 55 12.27 7.74 0.41
C ARG A 55 11.96 6.88 -0.82
N ILE A 56 11.37 5.70 -0.60
CA ILE A 56 10.94 4.82 -1.70
C ILE A 56 9.72 5.42 -2.41
N ALA A 57 8.80 6.09 -1.71
CA ALA A 57 7.66 6.77 -2.34
C ALA A 57 8.12 7.84 -3.35
N LEU A 58 9.16 8.60 -3.01
CA LEU A 58 9.75 9.60 -3.92
C LEU A 58 10.36 8.97 -5.19
N LYS A 59 10.96 7.77 -5.09
CA LYS A 59 11.45 7.01 -6.27
C LYS A 59 10.31 6.66 -7.24
N TYR A 60 9.08 6.53 -6.74
CA TYR A 60 7.89 6.17 -7.50
C TYR A 60 6.93 7.35 -7.67
N GLU A 61 7.44 8.58 -7.69
CA GLU A 61 6.66 9.78 -8.07
C GLU A 61 5.37 9.95 -7.25
N VAL A 62 5.47 9.75 -5.93
CA VAL A 62 4.36 9.99 -5.00
C VAL A 62 3.79 11.40 -5.17
N VAL A 63 2.46 11.50 -5.22
CA VAL A 63 1.74 12.77 -5.38
C VAL A 63 1.68 13.54 -4.07
N THR A 64 1.42 12.83 -2.96
CA THR A 64 1.47 13.43 -1.62
C THR A 64 1.88 12.41 -0.57
N THR A 65 2.65 12.89 0.41
CA THR A 65 3.02 12.16 1.64
C THR A 65 2.41 12.78 2.89
N ASP A 66 1.69 13.88 2.74
CA ASP A 66 1.21 14.71 3.86
C ASP A 66 -0.17 14.23 4.36
N ALA A 67 -0.82 13.34 3.62
CA ALA A 67 -2.02 12.63 4.05
C ALA A 67 -1.70 11.48 5.03
N ALA A 68 -2.76 10.84 5.53
CA ALA A 68 -2.64 9.64 6.36
C ALA A 68 -1.82 8.55 5.66
N CYS A 69 -2.05 8.35 4.36
CA CYS A 69 -1.34 7.40 3.50
C CYS A 69 -0.62 8.11 2.34
N PRO A 70 0.36 7.46 1.68
CA PRO A 70 0.89 7.96 0.42
C PRO A 70 -0.11 7.74 -0.72
N GLU A 71 -0.24 8.74 -1.59
CA GLU A 71 -1.09 8.69 -2.79
C GLU A 71 -0.22 8.83 -4.05
N PHE A 72 -0.59 8.11 -5.10
CA PHE A 72 0.18 8.03 -6.35
C PHE A 72 -0.67 8.40 -7.56
N GLY A 73 -0.05 8.96 -8.59
CA GLY A 73 -0.73 9.32 -9.84
C GLY A 73 -1.07 8.12 -10.73
N SER A 74 -0.47 6.96 -10.46
CA SER A 74 -0.73 5.72 -11.18
C SER A 74 -0.81 4.52 -10.25
N TYR A 75 -1.58 3.53 -10.69
CA TYR A 75 -1.70 2.24 -10.03
C TYR A 75 -0.34 1.52 -9.96
N GLU A 76 0.44 1.57 -11.04
CA GLU A 76 1.73 0.89 -11.17
C GLU A 76 2.76 1.45 -10.19
N ASN A 77 2.78 2.78 -9.98
CA ASN A 77 3.68 3.41 -9.03
C ASN A 77 3.32 3.03 -7.59
N LEU A 78 2.03 3.01 -7.25
CA LEU A 78 1.57 2.55 -5.94
C LEU A 78 1.97 1.10 -5.67
N VAL A 79 1.73 0.20 -6.61
CA VAL A 79 2.08 -1.22 -6.44
C VAL A 79 3.59 -1.38 -6.35
N SER A 80 4.35 -0.75 -7.24
CA SER A 80 5.82 -0.84 -7.23
C SER A 80 6.42 -0.30 -5.93
N TRP A 81 5.87 0.80 -5.42
CA TRP A 81 6.22 1.34 -4.11
C TRP A 81 5.96 0.33 -2.99
N LEU A 82 4.76 -0.26 -2.92
CA LEU A 82 4.41 -1.24 -1.88
C LEU A 82 5.38 -2.44 -1.90
N LEU A 83 5.68 -2.97 -3.10
CA LEU A 83 6.57 -4.11 -3.29
C LEU A 83 7.99 -3.83 -2.81
N ASP A 84 8.51 -2.64 -3.06
CA ASP A 84 9.86 -2.24 -2.65
C ASP A 84 9.93 -1.89 -1.16
N VAL A 85 8.89 -1.25 -0.59
CA VAL A 85 8.84 -0.94 0.85
C VAL A 85 8.81 -2.20 1.69
N LEU A 86 7.96 -3.15 1.31
CA LEU A 86 7.81 -4.42 2.02
C LEU A 86 8.91 -5.43 1.69
N ASN A 87 9.85 -5.06 0.79
CA ASN A 87 10.91 -5.93 0.30
C ASN A 87 10.39 -7.31 -0.15
N LEU A 88 9.22 -7.32 -0.80
CA LEU A 88 8.55 -8.56 -1.18
C LEU A 88 9.38 -9.31 -2.24
N SER A 89 9.41 -10.63 -2.10
CA SER A 89 10.09 -11.52 -3.04
C SER A 89 9.51 -11.42 -4.45
N GLN A 90 10.27 -11.81 -5.47
CA GLN A 90 9.78 -11.80 -6.85
C GLN A 90 8.50 -12.64 -7.04
N GLY A 91 8.30 -13.69 -6.25
CA GLY A 91 7.07 -14.49 -6.24
C GLY A 91 5.86 -13.71 -5.74
N GLU A 92 5.99 -13.00 -4.63
CA GLU A 92 4.93 -12.14 -4.07
C GLU A 92 4.62 -10.96 -4.98
N ARG A 93 5.63 -10.39 -5.65
CA ARG A 93 5.48 -9.35 -6.68
C ARG A 93 4.62 -9.83 -7.84
N ASN A 94 4.84 -11.06 -8.31
CA ASN A 94 4.07 -11.64 -9.41
C ASN A 94 2.62 -11.90 -8.96
N LEU A 95 2.41 -12.47 -7.77
CA LEU A 95 1.07 -12.72 -7.22
C LEU A 95 0.23 -11.45 -7.12
N LEU A 96 0.78 -10.38 -6.53
CA LEU A 96 0.09 -9.09 -6.43
C LEU A 96 -0.27 -8.51 -7.80
N ARG A 97 0.62 -8.62 -8.80
CA ARG A 97 0.34 -8.14 -10.16
C ARG A 97 -0.74 -8.94 -10.87
N PHE A 98 -0.85 -10.25 -10.58
CA PHE A 98 -1.88 -11.10 -11.17
C PHE A 98 -3.25 -10.92 -10.51
N CYS A 99 -3.31 -10.77 -9.19
CA CYS A 99 -4.57 -10.75 -8.43
C CYS A 99 -5.24 -9.38 -8.35
N VAL A 100 -4.56 -8.35 -8.83
CA VAL A 100 -5.09 -6.99 -8.87
C VAL A 100 -5.30 -6.50 -10.33
N ARG A 101 -5.20 -7.41 -11.31
CA ARG A 101 -5.79 -7.20 -12.64
C ARG A 101 -7.31 -7.23 -12.50
N PHE A 102 -7.95 -6.08 -12.76
CA PHE A 102 -9.35 -5.98 -13.12
C PHE A 102 -9.53 -6.36 -14.60
#